data_AF-H8IAI5-F1
#
_entry.id   AF-H8IAI5-F1
#
_cell.length_a   1.000
_cell.length_b   1.000
_cell.length_c   1.000
_cell.angle_alpha   90.00
_cell.angle_beta   90.00
_cell.angle_gamma   90.00
#
_symmetry.space_group_name_H-M   'P 1'
#
loop_
_entity.id
_entity.type
_entity.pdbx_description
1 polymer ?
#
loop_
_entity_poly.entity_id
_entity_poly.type
_entity_poly.pdbx_seq_one_letter_code
_entity_poly.pdbx_strand_id
1 'polypeptide(L)'
;MAVEKKFVQDGFKKAMIDEFFLEKLERAGYGGMEINRTPMGTQITIKAEKPGMIIGKSGKMIRKFTRDLDVRFKMDNPQIDVQEVKKPELNAQMMATRLANALERGWYFRKAGQSTLQRIMDAGAMGVEIVIAGKLTGPRKRTEKFIAGYIKHCGKPVEQFIDVGYARAKKKLGVIGVKVRIMPPGTVLPDHIEIVPPQKEAEAKPAEATAPAEAKPAEGAAAEVEKIIAESEKADQAEEKPKKPPKKQKKQGQASPVEPQAEAQAPAPADQPTEEKREE
;
A
#
# COMPACT_ATOMS: atom_id res chain seq x y z
N MET A 1 2.36 31.86 -24.93
CA MET A 1 3.72 31.28 -24.78
C MET A 1 3.86 30.08 -25.71
N ALA A 2 5.04 29.84 -26.25
CA ALA A 2 5.34 28.61 -26.99
C ALA A 2 5.11 27.37 -26.11
N VAL A 3 4.66 26.26 -26.73
CA VAL A 3 4.32 25.01 -26.05
C VAL A 3 5.48 24.50 -25.20
N GLU A 4 6.70 24.57 -25.73
CA GLU A 4 7.94 24.15 -25.07
C GLU A 4 8.20 24.94 -23.77
N LYS A 5 8.08 26.27 -23.81
CA LYS A 5 8.30 27.12 -22.64
C LYS A 5 7.29 26.82 -21.53
N LYS A 6 6.03 26.55 -21.91
CA LYS A 6 4.98 26.19 -20.95
C LYS A 6 5.29 24.83 -20.30
N PHE A 7 5.69 23.83 -21.09
CA PHE A 7 6.06 22.51 -20.59
C PHE A 7 7.21 22.57 -19.59
N VAL A 8 8.27 23.33 -19.90
CA VAL A 8 9.43 23.51 -19.01
C VAL A 8 9.03 24.22 -17.72
N GLN A 9 8.24 25.30 -17.80
CA GLN A 9 7.75 26.01 -16.61
C GLN A 9 6.88 25.11 -15.72
N ASP A 10 6.07 24.25 -16.33
CA ASP A 10 5.22 23.31 -15.62
C ASP A 10 6.02 22.23 -14.90
N GLY A 11 7.06 21.70 -15.55
CA GLY A 11 8.02 20.80 -14.93
C GLY A 11 8.78 21.45 -13.77
N PHE A 12 9.24 22.69 -13.96
CA PHE A 12 9.94 23.45 -12.92
C PHE A 12 9.03 23.68 -11.70
N LYS A 13 7.78 24.06 -11.91
CA LYS A 13 6.78 24.20 -10.84
C LYS A 13 6.58 22.86 -10.11
N LYS A 14 6.39 21.76 -10.84
CA LYS A 14 6.22 20.43 -10.24
C LYS A 14 7.40 20.05 -9.33
N ALA A 15 8.63 20.26 -9.79
CA ALA A 15 9.83 19.96 -9.02
C ALA A 15 9.93 20.80 -7.74
N MET A 16 9.67 22.11 -7.81
CA MET A 16 9.71 22.97 -6.61
C MET A 16 8.67 22.57 -5.56
N ILE A 17 7.49 22.13 -5.99
CA ILE A 17 6.43 21.69 -5.07
C ILE A 17 6.80 20.35 -4.44
N ASP A 18 7.40 19.45 -5.21
CA ASP A 18 7.90 18.16 -4.71
C ASP A 18 8.95 18.37 -3.61
N GLU A 19 9.94 19.25 -3.84
CA GLU A 19 10.92 19.63 -2.83
C GLU A 19 10.28 20.27 -1.59
N PHE A 20 9.31 21.15 -1.79
CA PHE A 20 8.59 21.79 -0.68
C PHE A 20 7.85 20.77 0.20
N PHE A 21 7.18 19.79 -0.39
CA PHE A 21 6.51 18.74 0.36
C PHE A 21 7.49 17.79 1.02
N LEU A 22 8.60 17.46 0.37
CA LEU A 22 9.64 16.61 0.93
C LEU A 22 10.22 17.18 2.22
N GLU A 23 10.48 18.49 2.28
CA GLU A 23 10.96 19.17 3.50
C GLU A 23 9.89 19.31 4.59
N LYS A 24 8.63 19.58 4.21
CA LYS A 24 7.55 19.84 5.19
C LYS A 24 6.92 18.56 5.73
N LEU A 25 6.93 17.47 4.97
CA LEU A 25 6.22 16.22 5.27
C LEU A 25 7.15 15.08 5.72
N GLU A 26 8.38 15.38 6.15
CA GLU A 26 9.33 14.39 6.68
C GLU A 26 8.73 13.48 7.77
N ARG A 27 7.85 14.05 8.62
CA ARG A 27 7.18 13.32 9.72
C ARG A 27 6.01 12.45 9.26
N ALA A 28 5.37 12.81 8.15
CA ALA A 28 4.21 12.10 7.62
C ALA A 28 4.61 10.90 6.74
N GLY A 29 5.86 10.87 6.27
CA GLY A 29 6.36 9.86 5.35
C GLY A 29 5.85 10.14 3.94
N TYR A 30 6.48 11.08 3.25
CA TYR A 30 6.14 11.46 1.89
C TYR A 30 6.69 10.45 0.88
N GLY A 31 5.83 9.95 -0.02
CA GLY A 31 6.19 8.97 -1.05
C GLY A 31 6.15 9.49 -2.47
N GLY A 32 5.71 10.74 -2.67
CA GLY A 32 5.59 11.37 -3.99
C GLY A 32 4.26 12.10 -4.18
N MET A 33 4.16 12.80 -5.29
CA MET A 33 3.01 13.62 -5.64
C MET A 33 2.65 13.51 -7.12
N GLU A 34 1.36 13.52 -7.38
CA GLU A 34 0.78 13.64 -8.72
C GLU A 34 0.02 14.96 -8.82
N ILE A 35 0.18 15.67 -9.94
CA ILE A 35 -0.49 16.94 -10.20
C ILE A 35 -1.41 16.73 -11.40
N ASN A 36 -2.71 16.86 -11.16
CA ASN A 36 -3.75 16.83 -12.18
C ASN A 36 -4.30 18.24 -12.36
N ARG A 37 -4.23 18.77 -13.58
CA ARG A 37 -4.72 20.12 -13.88
C ARG A 37 -6.09 20.02 -14.53
N THR A 38 -7.07 20.60 -13.86
CA THR A 38 -8.43 20.74 -14.42
C THR A 38 -8.66 22.21 -14.78
N PRO A 39 -9.61 22.52 -15.68
CA PRO A 39 -9.97 23.91 -15.97
C PRO A 39 -10.48 24.69 -14.74
N MET A 40 -10.98 23.99 -13.71
CA MET A 40 -11.51 24.59 -12.48
C MET A 40 -10.45 24.79 -11.39
N GLY A 41 -9.29 24.14 -11.50
CA GLY A 41 -8.24 24.20 -10.49
C GLY A 41 -7.20 23.09 -10.62
N THR A 42 -6.16 23.18 -9.79
CA THR A 42 -5.08 22.18 -9.76
C THR A 42 -5.30 21.21 -8.61
N GLN A 43 -5.54 19.94 -8.94
CA GLN A 43 -5.69 18.86 -7.97
C GLN A 43 -4.32 18.20 -7.73
N ILE A 44 -3.88 18.20 -6.49
CA ILE A 44 -2.60 17.67 -6.05
C ILE A 44 -2.86 16.45 -5.20
N THR A 45 -2.47 15.29 -5.68
CA THR A 45 -2.59 14.03 -4.96
C THR A 45 -1.27 13.66 -4.32
N ILE A 46 -1.23 13.68 -2.98
CA ILE A 46 -0.04 13.36 -2.19
C ILE A 46 -0.12 11.92 -1.72
N LYS A 47 0.92 11.12 -1.98
CA LYS A 47 1.06 9.75 -1.47
C LYS A 47 1.82 9.76 -0.15
N ALA A 48 1.23 9.21 0.91
CA ALA A 48 1.84 9.22 2.24
C ALA A 48 1.62 7.96 3.08
N GLU A 49 2.49 7.71 4.07
CA GLU A 49 2.32 6.64 5.08
C GLU A 49 1.20 6.99 6.05
N LYS A 50 1.16 8.25 6.50
CA LYS A 50 0.28 8.70 7.59
C LYS A 50 -0.54 9.90 7.14
N PRO A 51 -1.69 9.69 6.47
CA PRO A 51 -2.52 10.78 5.96
C PRO A 51 -3.00 11.74 7.06
N GLY A 52 -3.27 11.21 8.26
CA GLY A 52 -3.70 12.02 9.41
C GLY A 52 -2.71 13.11 9.81
N MET A 53 -1.40 12.89 9.61
CA MET A 53 -0.38 13.91 9.91
C MET A 53 -0.41 15.08 8.90
N ILE A 54 -0.80 14.81 7.65
CA ILE A 54 -0.89 15.81 6.57
C ILE A 54 -2.13 16.69 6.74
N ILE A 55 -3.27 16.08 7.10
CA ILE A 55 -4.50 16.81 7.41
C ILE A 55 -4.29 17.68 8.66
N GLY A 56 -3.65 17.12 9.68
CA GLY A 56 -3.38 17.76 10.97
C GLY A 56 -4.65 17.94 11.83
N LYS A 57 -4.50 18.56 13.00
CA LYS A 57 -5.61 18.78 13.93
C LYS A 57 -6.68 19.67 13.29
N SER A 58 -7.88 19.13 13.08
CA SER A 58 -9.03 19.81 12.46
C SER A 58 -8.76 20.39 11.05
N GLY A 59 -7.88 19.76 10.26
CA GLY A 59 -7.56 20.25 8.91
C GLY A 59 -6.73 21.54 8.89
N LYS A 60 -6.14 21.96 10.02
CA LYS A 60 -5.35 23.20 10.06
C LYS A 60 -4.10 23.11 9.18
N MET A 61 -3.49 21.93 9.06
CA MET A 61 -2.23 21.79 8.32
C MET A 61 -2.47 21.80 6.81
N ILE A 62 -3.49 21.08 6.32
CA ILE A 62 -3.84 21.08 4.89
C ILE A 62 -4.29 22.47 4.41
N ARG A 63 -5.01 23.24 5.24
CA ARG A 63 -5.36 24.64 4.94
C ARG A 63 -4.13 25.55 4.86
N LYS A 64 -3.12 25.31 5.69
CA LYS A 64 -1.84 26.05 5.61
C LYS A 64 -1.12 25.71 4.31
N PHE A 65 -1.01 24.43 3.95
CA PHE A 65 -0.39 24.03 2.69
C PHE A 65 -1.12 24.60 1.48
N THR A 66 -2.45 24.60 1.49
CA THR A 66 -3.26 25.20 0.41
C THR A 66 -2.93 26.69 0.23
N ARG A 67 -2.83 27.45 1.34
CA ARG A 67 -2.43 28.86 1.32
C ARG A 67 -0.98 29.06 0.87
N ASP A 68 -0.07 28.24 1.36
CA ASP A 68 1.35 28.32 0.98
C ASP A 68 1.52 28.05 -0.52
N LEU A 69 0.76 27.11 -1.08
CA LEU A 69 0.78 26.81 -2.52
C LEU A 69 0.23 27.96 -3.37
N ASP A 70 -0.87 28.56 -2.94
CA ASP A 70 -1.49 29.71 -3.59
C ASP A 70 -0.52 30.91 -3.60
N VAL A 71 -0.02 31.31 -2.43
CA VAL A 71 0.86 32.49 -2.29
C VAL A 71 2.22 32.28 -2.97
N ARG A 72 2.85 31.11 -2.77
CA ARG A 72 4.25 30.90 -3.20
C ARG A 72 4.37 30.45 -4.64
N PHE A 73 3.45 29.61 -5.11
CA PHE A 73 3.50 29.04 -6.46
C PHE A 73 2.47 29.65 -7.41
N LYS A 74 1.61 30.56 -6.92
CA LYS A 74 0.58 31.28 -7.70
C LYS A 74 -0.26 30.29 -8.51
N MET A 75 -0.80 29.29 -7.82
CA MET A 75 -1.69 28.31 -8.42
C MET A 75 -3.12 28.78 -8.39
N ASP A 76 -3.81 28.58 -9.51
CA ASP A 76 -5.25 28.79 -9.57
C ASP A 76 -5.95 27.67 -8.77
N ASN A 77 -6.47 28.04 -7.61
CA ASN A 77 -7.30 27.22 -6.72
C ASN A 77 -6.74 25.80 -6.49
N PRO A 78 -5.66 25.65 -5.70
CA PRO A 78 -5.07 24.34 -5.42
C PRO A 78 -5.96 23.51 -4.50
N GLN A 79 -6.31 22.30 -4.91
CA GLN A 79 -7.01 21.30 -4.10
C GLN A 79 -6.04 20.18 -3.75
N ILE A 80 -5.87 19.89 -2.45
CA ILE A 80 -4.95 18.85 -1.99
C ILE A 80 -5.75 17.61 -1.56
N ASP A 81 -5.48 16.49 -2.22
CA ASP A 81 -5.98 15.17 -1.85
C ASP A 81 -4.85 14.30 -1.32
N VAL A 82 -5.12 13.52 -0.28
CA VAL A 82 -4.14 12.65 0.34
C VAL A 82 -4.53 11.20 0.10
N GLN A 83 -3.65 10.45 -0.56
CA GLN A 83 -3.79 9.02 -0.77
C GLN A 83 -2.83 8.25 0.13
N GLU A 84 -3.35 7.22 0.78
CA GLU A 84 -2.56 6.31 1.60
C GLU A 84 -1.86 5.27 0.74
N VAL A 85 -0.56 5.07 1.01
CA VAL A 85 0.22 4.01 0.36
C VAL A 85 0.01 2.70 1.10
N LYS A 86 -0.59 1.70 0.44
CA LYS A 86 -0.91 0.38 1.04
C LYS A 86 0.32 -0.35 1.64
N LYS A 87 1.46 -0.25 0.95
CA LYS A 87 2.74 -0.85 1.36
C LYS A 87 3.84 0.21 1.34
N PRO A 88 4.03 0.98 2.42
CA PRO A 88 5.03 2.04 2.46
C PRO A 88 6.46 1.50 2.29
N GLU A 89 6.70 0.25 2.67
CA GLU A 89 7.99 -0.44 2.57
C GLU A 89 8.52 -0.57 1.14
N LEU A 90 7.64 -0.61 0.13
CA LEU A 90 8.04 -0.73 -1.26
C LEU A 90 8.44 0.62 -1.89
N ASN A 91 8.17 1.74 -1.20
CA ASN A 91 8.53 3.07 -1.67
C ASN A 91 9.90 3.48 -1.10
N ALA A 92 10.86 3.73 -1.99
CA ALA A 92 12.25 3.98 -1.60
C ALA A 92 12.44 5.31 -0.86
N GLN A 93 11.70 6.35 -1.23
CA GLN A 93 11.79 7.67 -0.61
C GLN A 93 11.28 7.67 0.83
N MET A 94 10.18 6.95 1.08
CA MET A 94 9.61 6.78 2.41
C MET A 94 10.56 6.00 3.33
N MET A 95 11.15 4.91 2.82
CA MET A 95 12.13 4.12 3.56
C MET A 95 13.44 4.89 3.83
N ALA A 96 13.90 5.71 2.88
CA ALA A 96 15.07 6.57 3.09
C ALA A 96 14.83 7.58 4.23
N THR A 97 13.67 8.24 4.23
CA THR A 97 13.28 9.20 5.28
C THR A 97 13.14 8.51 6.64
N ARG A 98 12.56 7.30 6.66
CA ARG A 98 12.42 6.49 7.87
C ARG A 98 13.78 6.10 8.46
N LEU A 99 14.73 5.70 7.61
CA LEU A 99 16.08 5.35 8.02
C LEU A 99 16.85 6.59 8.51
N ALA A 100 16.70 7.73 7.85
CA ALA A 100 17.27 8.99 8.33
C ALA A 100 16.75 9.36 9.73
N ASN A 101 15.43 9.28 9.94
CA ASN A 101 14.81 9.51 11.25
C ASN A 101 15.28 8.50 12.32
N ALA A 102 15.61 7.27 11.96
CA ALA A 102 16.18 6.29 12.90
C ALA A 102 17.62 6.66 13.30
N LEU A 103 18.43 7.11 12.33
CA LEU A 103 19.78 7.57 12.59
C LEU A 103 19.77 8.82 13.48
N GLU A 104 18.88 9.79 13.22
CA GLU A 104 18.73 11.00 14.04
C GLU A 104 18.33 10.70 15.48
N ARG A 105 17.48 9.69 15.69
CA ARG A 105 17.13 9.17 17.02
C ARG A 105 18.28 8.46 17.74
N GLY A 106 19.44 8.31 17.11
CA GLY A 106 20.63 7.73 17.74
C GLY A 106 20.77 6.22 17.59
N TRP A 107 19.99 5.57 16.73
CA TRP A 107 20.18 4.14 16.45
C TRP A 107 21.54 3.90 15.79
N TYR A 108 22.19 2.78 16.13
CA TYR A 108 23.45 2.37 15.51
C TYR A 108 23.22 2.03 14.03
N PHE A 109 24.10 2.53 13.15
CA PHE A 109 23.90 2.50 11.70
C PHE A 109 23.73 1.09 11.13
N ARG A 110 24.45 0.09 11.67
CA ARG A 110 24.27 -1.32 11.26
C ARG A 110 22.91 -1.87 11.64
N LYS A 111 22.45 -1.59 12.86
CA LYS A 111 21.13 -2.06 13.33
C LYS A 111 20.00 -1.39 12.55
N ALA A 112 20.12 -0.09 12.30
CA ALA A 112 19.13 0.65 11.53
C ALA A 112 19.10 0.19 10.05
N GLY A 113 20.27 -0.02 9.43
CA GLY A 113 20.40 -0.56 8.09
C GLY A 113 19.80 -1.96 7.97
N GLN A 114 20.22 -2.90 8.82
CA GLN A 114 19.72 -4.28 8.81
C GLN A 114 18.21 -4.36 9.09
N SER A 115 17.70 -3.58 10.05
CA SER A 115 16.26 -3.55 10.37
C SER A 115 15.42 -3.00 9.21
N THR A 116 15.96 -2.02 8.47
CA THR A 116 15.25 -1.45 7.30
C THR A 116 15.30 -2.41 6.13
N LEU A 117 16.46 -3.03 5.88
CA LEU A 117 16.63 -4.05 4.84
C LEU A 117 15.67 -5.22 5.05
N GLN A 118 15.60 -5.76 6.26
CA GLN A 118 14.70 -6.88 6.57
C GLN A 118 13.24 -6.51 6.29
N ARG A 119 12.81 -5.33 6.75
CA ARG A 119 11.44 -4.84 6.56
C ARG A 119 11.06 -4.71 5.08
N ILE A 120 11.97 -4.28 4.22
CA ILE A 120 11.71 -4.14 2.78
C ILE A 120 11.63 -5.52 2.11
N MET A 121 12.51 -6.45 2.49
CA MET A 121 12.45 -7.84 2.01
C MET A 121 11.16 -8.54 2.46
N ASP A 122 10.74 -8.34 3.72
CA ASP A 122 9.50 -8.90 4.28
C ASP A 122 8.24 -8.39 3.54
N ALA A 123 8.29 -7.16 3.03
CA ALA A 123 7.19 -6.60 2.23
C ALA A 123 7.06 -7.22 0.82
N GLY A 124 8.03 -8.06 0.43
CA GLY A 124 8.08 -8.80 -0.83
C GLY A 124 8.89 -8.12 -1.92
N ALA A 125 9.83 -7.22 -1.60
CA ALA A 125 10.75 -6.68 -2.60
C ALA A 125 11.64 -7.79 -3.20
N MET A 126 11.93 -7.73 -4.50
CA MET A 126 12.87 -8.68 -5.14
C MET A 126 14.30 -8.46 -4.67
N GLY A 127 14.67 -7.20 -4.38
CA GLY A 127 15.95 -6.85 -3.80
C GLY A 127 16.06 -5.39 -3.41
N VAL A 128 17.07 -5.12 -2.58
CA VAL A 128 17.27 -3.84 -1.93
C VAL A 128 18.76 -3.55 -1.81
N GLU A 129 19.15 -2.31 -2.09
CA GLU A 129 20.47 -1.78 -1.76
C GLU A 129 20.31 -0.51 -0.93
N ILE A 130 20.85 -0.52 0.28
CA ILE A 130 20.91 0.65 1.17
C ILE A 130 22.38 1.06 1.29
N VAL A 131 22.68 2.32 0.97
CA VAL A 131 24.01 2.91 1.13
C VAL A 131 23.91 4.03 2.16
N ILE A 132 24.69 3.91 3.23
CA ILE A 132 24.82 4.94 4.26
C ILE A 132 26.23 5.51 4.17
N ALA A 133 26.35 6.80 3.91
CA ALA A 133 27.63 7.49 3.73
C ALA A 133 27.73 8.70 4.66
N GLY A 134 28.80 8.78 5.44
CA GLY A 134 29.03 9.92 6.33
C GLY A 134 29.99 9.61 7.48
N LYS A 135 29.92 10.41 8.54
CA LYS A 135 30.66 10.18 9.79
C LYS A 135 29.90 9.17 10.65
N LEU A 136 30.20 7.89 10.47
CA LEU A 136 29.48 6.79 11.13
C LEU A 136 30.01 6.50 12.54
N THR A 137 31.28 6.12 12.64
CA THR A 137 31.92 5.72 13.91
C THR A 137 32.92 6.74 14.43
N GLY A 138 33.52 7.54 13.53
CA GLY A 138 34.57 8.48 13.88
C GLY A 138 34.57 9.73 13.01
N PRO A 139 35.61 10.57 13.10
CA PRO A 139 35.68 11.83 12.38
C PRO A 139 35.85 11.65 10.85
N ARG A 140 36.40 10.51 10.41
CA ARG A 140 36.60 10.18 8.99
C ARG A 140 35.32 9.61 8.38
N LYS A 141 35.00 10.05 7.16
CA LYS A 141 33.89 9.51 6.35
C LYS A 141 34.09 8.01 6.12
N ARG A 142 33.02 7.24 6.33
CA ARG A 142 32.89 5.84 5.90
C ARG A 142 31.61 5.67 5.09
N THR A 143 31.62 4.69 4.21
CA THR A 143 30.46 4.29 3.41
C THR A 143 30.23 2.81 3.68
N GLU A 144 29.03 2.46 4.11
CA GLU A 144 28.63 1.07 4.31
C GLU A 144 27.43 0.77 3.42
N LYS A 145 27.45 -0.41 2.80
CA LYS A 145 26.41 -0.87 1.89
C LYS A 145 25.77 -2.11 2.50
N PHE A 146 24.44 -2.14 2.49
CA PHE A 146 23.64 -3.29 2.86
C PHE A 146 22.86 -3.72 1.63
N ILE A 147 23.07 -4.95 1.18
CA ILE A 147 22.46 -5.49 -0.04
C ILE A 147 21.78 -6.80 0.33
N ALA A 148 20.55 -6.99 -0.14
CA ALA A 148 19.82 -8.25 -0.05
C ALA A 148 18.94 -8.45 -1.28
N GLY A 149 18.69 -9.72 -1.61
CA GLY A 149 17.90 -10.11 -2.77
C GLY A 149 18.62 -9.82 -4.09
N TYR A 150 17.82 -9.58 -5.13
CA TYR A 150 18.29 -9.36 -6.49
C TYR A 150 18.15 -7.89 -6.89
N ILE A 151 19.25 -7.26 -7.31
CA ILE A 151 19.24 -5.88 -7.80
C ILE A 151 20.09 -5.76 -9.07
N LYS A 152 19.55 -5.07 -10.08
CA LYS A 152 20.30 -4.73 -11.28
C LYS A 152 20.99 -3.37 -11.11
N HIS A 153 22.18 -3.25 -11.68
CA HIS A 153 22.98 -2.02 -11.60
C HIS A 153 23.07 -1.25 -12.93
N CYS A 154 22.74 -1.89 -14.06
CA CYS A 154 23.00 -1.34 -15.40
C CYS A 154 21.78 -1.47 -16.33
N GLY A 155 21.71 -0.59 -17.32
CA GLY A 155 20.74 -0.61 -18.42
C GLY A 155 19.41 0.10 -18.14
N LYS A 156 18.56 0.16 -19.16
CA LYS A 156 17.19 0.71 -19.09
C LYS A 156 16.31 0.12 -17.98
N PRO A 157 16.41 -1.18 -17.60
CA PRO A 157 15.62 -1.73 -16.50
C PRO A 157 15.82 -1.01 -15.16
N VAL A 158 16.98 -0.38 -14.94
CA VAL A 158 17.22 0.39 -13.71
C VAL A 158 16.34 1.62 -13.65
N GLU A 159 16.22 2.36 -14.75
CA GLU A 159 15.43 3.59 -14.81
C GLU A 159 13.92 3.32 -14.73
N GLN A 160 13.48 2.17 -15.24
CA GLN A 160 12.07 1.81 -15.31
C GLN A 160 11.55 1.14 -14.04
N PHE A 161 12.36 0.27 -13.43
CA PHE A 161 11.88 -0.59 -12.34
C PHE A 161 12.45 -0.24 -10.97
N ILE A 162 13.65 0.33 -10.89
CA ILE A 162 14.28 0.57 -9.60
C ILE A 162 13.84 1.92 -9.07
N ASP A 163 13.12 1.88 -7.94
CA ASP A 163 12.80 3.08 -7.18
C ASP A 163 14.01 3.49 -6.33
N VAL A 164 14.32 4.78 -6.31
CA VAL A 164 15.50 5.33 -5.63
C VAL A 164 15.08 6.49 -4.74
N GLY A 165 15.38 6.34 -3.45
CA GLY A 165 15.14 7.35 -2.43
C GLY A 165 16.42 7.92 -1.86
N TYR A 166 16.40 9.22 -1.56
CA TYR A 166 17.49 9.93 -0.90
C TYR A 166 16.98 10.65 0.34
N ALA A 167 17.74 10.54 1.43
CA ALA A 167 17.47 11.28 2.66
C ALA A 167 18.77 11.72 3.34
N ARG A 168 18.66 12.79 4.14
CA ARG A 168 19.77 13.38 4.88
C ARG A 168 19.44 13.29 6.36
N ALA A 169 20.27 12.60 7.14
CA ALA A 169 20.16 12.58 8.59
C ALA A 169 21.09 13.62 9.20
N LYS A 170 20.54 14.55 9.97
CA LYS A 170 21.28 15.62 10.66
C LYS A 170 21.66 15.16 12.07
N LYS A 171 22.94 14.88 12.30
CA LYS A 171 23.51 14.59 13.63
C LYS A 171 24.37 15.76 14.12
N LYS A 172 24.65 15.77 15.42
CA LYS A 172 25.53 16.78 16.06
C LYS A 172 26.92 16.88 15.41
N LEU A 173 27.46 15.76 14.91
CA LEU A 173 28.79 15.70 14.27
C LEU A 173 28.79 16.08 12.77
N GLY A 174 27.60 16.26 12.16
CA GLY A 174 27.42 16.57 10.75
C GLY A 174 26.27 15.79 10.11
N VAL A 175 26.25 15.78 8.77
CA VAL A 175 25.20 15.14 7.97
C VAL A 175 25.64 13.74 7.51
N ILE A 176 24.71 12.78 7.60
CA ILE A 176 24.86 11.45 7.04
C ILE A 176 23.88 11.32 5.86
N GLY A 177 24.39 10.91 4.71
CA GLY A 177 23.58 10.62 3.53
C GLY A 177 23.09 9.18 3.55
N VAL A 178 21.80 9.01 3.24
CA VAL A 178 21.15 7.72 3.08
C VAL A 178 20.63 7.63 1.65
N LYS A 179 21.01 6.58 0.94
CA LYS A 179 20.48 6.22 -0.37
C LYS A 179 19.85 4.84 -0.26
N VAL A 180 18.60 4.71 -0.70
CA VAL A 180 17.87 3.44 -0.74
C VAL A 180 17.48 3.16 -2.18
N ARG A 181 17.73 1.95 -2.66
CA ARG A 181 17.29 1.45 -3.96
C ARG A 181 16.45 0.22 -3.72
N ILE A 182 15.25 0.17 -4.28
CA ILE A 182 14.31 -0.95 -4.12
C ILE A 182 13.93 -1.47 -5.49
N MET A 183 14.00 -2.79 -5.67
CA MET A 183 13.41 -3.48 -6.82
C MET A 183 12.04 -4.03 -6.42
N PRO A 184 10.94 -3.53 -7.00
CA PRO A 184 9.59 -3.94 -6.65
C PRO A 184 9.31 -5.41 -7.06
N PRO A 185 8.33 -6.06 -6.40
CA PRO A 185 7.90 -7.41 -6.74
C PRO A 185 7.37 -7.52 -8.18
N GLY A 186 7.57 -8.68 -8.80
CA GLY A 186 6.96 -9.01 -10.09
C GLY A 186 7.61 -8.30 -11.29
N THR A 187 8.81 -7.77 -11.12
CA THR A 187 9.54 -7.14 -12.21
C THR A 187 10.08 -8.22 -13.16
N VAL A 188 9.48 -8.33 -14.35
CA VAL A 188 9.98 -9.22 -15.40
C VAL A 188 11.15 -8.54 -16.10
N LEU A 189 12.32 -9.16 -15.98
CA LEU A 189 13.52 -8.70 -16.66
C LEU A 189 13.47 -9.15 -18.12
N PRO A 190 14.10 -8.42 -19.06
CA PRO A 190 14.17 -8.84 -20.46
C PRO A 190 14.90 -10.18 -20.65
N ASP A 191 15.73 -10.57 -19.67
CA ASP A 191 16.44 -11.84 -19.65
C ASP A 191 15.55 -13.02 -19.18
N HIS A 192 14.37 -12.73 -18.60
CA HIS A 192 13.48 -13.74 -18.04
C HIS A 192 12.50 -14.24 -19.10
N ILE A 193 12.69 -15.49 -19.53
CA ILE A 193 11.81 -16.16 -20.49
C ILE A 193 11.06 -17.26 -19.75
N GLU A 194 9.74 -17.15 -19.69
CA GLU A 194 8.87 -18.20 -19.17
C GLU A 194 8.58 -19.20 -20.29
N ILE A 195 9.18 -20.38 -20.20
CA ILE A 195 8.92 -21.49 -21.13
C ILE A 195 7.63 -22.17 -20.67
N VAL A 196 6.53 -21.95 -21.39
CA VAL A 196 5.29 -22.69 -21.17
C VAL A 196 5.49 -24.12 -21.67
N PRO A 197 5.43 -25.16 -20.80
CA PRO A 197 5.56 -26.53 -21.26
C PRO A 197 4.38 -26.88 -22.18
N PRO A 198 4.61 -27.67 -23.24
CA PRO A 198 3.53 -28.12 -24.10
C PRO A 198 2.52 -28.91 -23.25
N GLN A 199 1.25 -28.51 -23.32
CA GLN A 199 0.17 -29.30 -22.75
C GLN A 199 0.21 -30.66 -23.44
N LYS A 200 0.39 -31.73 -22.66
CA LYS A 200 0.25 -33.09 -23.18
C LYS A 200 -1.17 -33.20 -23.73
N GLU A 201 -1.29 -33.21 -25.06
CA GLU A 201 -2.44 -33.79 -25.72
C GLU A 201 -2.63 -35.17 -25.11
N ALA A 202 -3.83 -35.40 -24.57
CA ALA A 202 -4.22 -36.67 -24.01
C ALA A 202 -3.80 -37.77 -24.99
N GLU A 203 -3.00 -38.70 -24.49
CA GLU A 203 -2.58 -39.89 -25.21
C GLU A 203 -3.80 -40.49 -25.92
N ALA A 204 -3.82 -40.35 -27.25
CA ALA A 204 -4.72 -41.10 -28.08
C ALA A 204 -4.37 -42.58 -27.85
N LYS A 205 -5.21 -43.26 -27.05
CA LYS A 205 -5.17 -44.70 -26.88
C LYS A 205 -5.10 -45.34 -28.28
N PRO A 206 -4.10 -46.17 -28.57
CA PRO A 206 -4.07 -46.91 -29.83
C PRO A 206 -5.32 -47.79 -29.91
N ALA A 207 -6.07 -47.64 -30.99
CA ALA A 207 -7.18 -48.52 -31.32
C ALA A 207 -6.64 -49.95 -31.48
N GLU A 208 -7.03 -50.85 -30.56
CA GLU A 208 -6.89 -52.28 -30.77
C GLU A 208 -7.72 -52.70 -31.98
N ALA A 209 -7.05 -53.39 -32.90
CA ALA A 209 -7.63 -53.97 -34.09
C ALA A 209 -8.67 -55.04 -33.70
N THR A 210 -9.92 -54.82 -34.08
CA THR A 210 -10.99 -55.83 -34.04
C THR A 210 -11.03 -56.55 -35.40
N ALA A 211 -10.71 -57.84 -35.40
CA ALA A 211 -11.09 -58.78 -36.46
C ALA A 211 -12.46 -59.42 -36.12
N PRO A 212 -13.21 -59.95 -37.12
CA PRO A 212 -14.66 -59.77 -37.20
C PRO A 212 -15.52 -60.83 -36.51
N ALA A 213 -16.79 -60.45 -36.38
CA ALA A 213 -17.90 -61.01 -35.63
C ALA A 213 -18.35 -62.44 -36.01
N GLU A 214 -18.92 -63.14 -35.01
CA GLU A 214 -20.07 -64.04 -35.18
C GLU A 214 -20.95 -64.12 -33.90
N ALA A 215 -22.27 -64.06 -34.13
CA ALA A 215 -23.43 -64.49 -33.32
C ALA A 215 -23.91 -63.74 -32.03
N LYS A 216 -25.13 -63.17 -32.14
CA LYS A 216 -26.11 -62.69 -31.12
C LYS A 216 -26.75 -63.86 -30.30
N PRO A 217 -27.65 -63.68 -29.29
CA PRO A 217 -28.39 -62.48 -28.78
C PRO A 217 -28.36 -62.26 -27.23
N ALA A 218 -28.33 -61.02 -26.71
CA ALA A 218 -29.43 -60.14 -26.28
C ALA A 218 -30.27 -60.59 -25.05
N GLU A 219 -29.98 -60.02 -23.86
CA GLU A 219 -30.98 -59.64 -22.84
C GLU A 219 -30.35 -58.73 -21.75
N GLY A 220 -31.00 -57.61 -21.42
CA GLY A 220 -30.74 -56.86 -20.18
C GLY A 220 -29.96 -55.52 -20.27
N ALA A 221 -30.45 -54.52 -21.01
CA ALA A 221 -29.92 -53.14 -20.94
C ALA A 221 -30.97 -52.04 -21.17
N ALA A 222 -32.24 -52.31 -20.86
CA ALA A 222 -33.35 -51.35 -21.01
C ALA A 222 -33.78 -50.69 -19.69
N ALA A 223 -33.11 -50.94 -18.56
CA ALA A 223 -33.54 -50.46 -17.25
C ALA A 223 -32.69 -49.34 -16.62
N GLU A 224 -31.53 -48.98 -17.20
CA GLU A 224 -30.65 -47.93 -16.65
C GLU A 224 -30.67 -46.60 -17.40
N VAL A 225 -31.23 -46.54 -18.62
CA VAL A 225 -31.22 -45.32 -19.44
C VAL A 225 -32.38 -44.36 -19.11
N GLU A 226 -33.48 -44.85 -18.52
CA GLU A 226 -34.60 -43.98 -18.12
C GLU A 226 -34.36 -43.21 -16.80
N LYS A 227 -33.36 -43.59 -16.00
CA LYS A 227 -33.06 -42.89 -14.73
C LYS A 227 -32.13 -41.68 -14.88
N ILE A 228 -31.37 -41.59 -15.96
CA ILE A 228 -30.36 -40.53 -16.13
C ILE A 228 -30.95 -39.27 -16.81
N ILE A 229 -32.01 -39.44 -17.61
CA ILE A 229 -32.65 -38.33 -18.35
C ILE A 229 -33.55 -37.48 -17.43
N ALA A 230 -34.05 -38.03 -16.32
CA ALA A 230 -34.90 -37.31 -15.37
C ALA A 230 -34.15 -36.36 -14.43
N GLU A 231 -32.83 -36.49 -14.30
CA GLU A 231 -32.00 -35.67 -13.40
C GLU A 231 -31.39 -34.44 -14.09
N SER A 232 -31.30 -34.44 -15.43
CA SER A 232 -30.73 -33.33 -16.21
C SER A 232 -31.70 -32.21 -16.58
N GLU A 233 -33.03 -32.42 -16.51
CA GLU A 233 -34.01 -31.37 -16.86
C GLU A 233 -34.43 -30.45 -15.70
N LYS A 234 -33.97 -30.70 -14.46
CA LYS A 234 -34.29 -29.86 -13.28
C LYS A 234 -33.20 -28.86 -12.87
N ALA A 235 -32.03 -28.87 -13.54
CA ALA A 235 -30.92 -28.00 -13.17
C ALA A 235 -30.78 -26.72 -14.04
N ASP A 236 -31.44 -26.64 -15.20
CA ASP A 236 -31.20 -25.58 -16.20
C ASP A 236 -32.32 -24.51 -16.30
N GLN A 237 -33.26 -24.47 -15.36
CA GLN A 237 -34.31 -23.44 -15.30
C GLN A 237 -34.45 -22.80 -13.92
N ALA A 238 -33.38 -22.20 -13.38
CA ALA A 238 -33.51 -21.23 -12.29
C ALA A 238 -32.20 -20.47 -12.03
N GLU A 239 -31.77 -19.55 -12.90
CA GLU A 239 -30.97 -18.38 -12.48
C GLU A 239 -30.81 -17.31 -13.59
N GLU A 240 -31.87 -16.53 -13.87
CA GLU A 240 -31.68 -15.17 -14.40
C GLU A 240 -32.73 -14.16 -13.86
N LYS A 241 -32.23 -13.18 -13.09
CA LYS A 241 -32.76 -11.83 -12.73
C LYS A 241 -33.87 -11.71 -11.63
N PRO A 242 -34.07 -10.51 -11.02
CA PRO A 242 -33.19 -9.72 -10.16
C PRO A 242 -33.81 -9.40 -8.76
N LYS A 243 -32.99 -9.04 -7.75
CA LYS A 243 -33.42 -8.74 -6.36
C LYS A 243 -33.86 -7.28 -6.11
N LYS A 244 -35.02 -7.07 -5.46
CA LYS A 244 -35.29 -6.02 -4.45
C LYS A 244 -36.47 -6.44 -3.52
N PRO A 245 -36.61 -5.86 -2.31
CA PRO A 245 -36.72 -6.62 -1.06
C PRO A 245 -38.12 -6.57 -0.41
N PRO A 246 -38.39 -7.39 0.62
CA PRO A 246 -39.44 -7.04 1.58
C PRO A 246 -39.07 -7.12 3.07
N LYS A 247 -39.77 -6.26 3.80
CA LYS A 247 -39.87 -6.09 5.27
C LYS A 247 -40.99 -6.98 5.83
N LYS A 248 -40.86 -7.35 7.12
CA LYS A 248 -41.92 -7.69 8.13
C LYS A 248 -42.74 -8.96 7.82
N GLN A 249 -43.16 -9.83 8.76
CA GLN A 249 -43.21 -9.83 10.23
C GLN A 249 -43.72 -11.22 10.73
N LYS A 250 -43.42 -11.57 12.01
CA LYS A 250 -44.23 -12.40 12.96
C LYS A 250 -44.29 -13.92 12.71
N LYS A 251 -44.25 -14.81 13.72
CA LYS A 251 -44.04 -14.73 15.19
C LYS A 251 -43.99 -16.17 15.75
N GLN A 252 -43.42 -16.30 16.95
CA GLN A 252 -43.64 -17.34 18.01
C GLN A 252 -42.99 -18.72 17.80
N GLY A 253 -42.31 -19.31 18.79
CA GLY A 253 -41.99 -18.89 20.16
C GLY A 253 -41.56 -20.08 21.05
N GLN A 254 -40.85 -19.73 22.15
CA GLN A 254 -40.47 -20.44 23.39
C GLN A 254 -38.93 -20.46 23.58
N ALA A 255 -38.31 -19.52 24.32
CA ALA A 255 -38.35 -19.21 25.77
C ALA A 255 -37.67 -20.32 26.60
N SER A 256 -36.65 -20.07 27.44
CA SER A 256 -36.67 -19.20 28.65
C SER A 256 -35.21 -18.88 29.16
N PRO A 257 -34.94 -18.28 30.35
CA PRO A 257 -34.74 -16.83 30.55
C PRO A 257 -33.54 -16.44 31.46
N VAL A 258 -33.05 -15.19 31.41
CA VAL A 258 -32.48 -14.49 32.58
C VAL A 258 -32.77 -12.99 32.46
N GLU A 259 -33.40 -12.42 33.49
CA GLU A 259 -33.88 -11.04 33.60
C GLU A 259 -32.79 -10.00 33.93
N PRO A 260 -33.07 -8.70 33.67
CA PRO A 260 -32.20 -7.56 33.97
C PRO A 260 -32.60 -6.84 35.28
N GLN A 261 -31.67 -6.09 35.86
CA GLN A 261 -31.99 -5.12 36.92
C GLN A 261 -31.57 -3.71 36.51
N ALA A 262 -32.53 -2.79 36.62
CA ALA A 262 -32.37 -1.35 36.62
C ALA A 262 -33.19 -0.80 37.79
N GLU A 263 -32.60 0.05 38.62
CA GLU A 263 -33.22 1.05 39.52
C GLU A 263 -32.04 1.87 40.09
N ALA A 264 -31.85 3.14 39.75
CA ALA A 264 -32.53 4.35 40.23
C ALA A 264 -32.25 4.66 41.73
N GLN A 265 -31.42 5.68 42.01
CA GLN A 265 -31.71 6.84 42.88
C GLN A 265 -30.43 7.58 43.33
N ALA A 266 -30.43 8.91 43.13
CA ALA A 266 -29.62 9.87 43.88
C ALA A 266 -30.31 10.15 45.25
N PRO A 267 -29.63 10.71 46.28
CA PRO A 267 -29.37 12.16 46.30
C PRO A 267 -28.05 12.60 47.00
N ALA A 268 -27.69 13.88 46.80
CA ALA A 268 -26.74 14.63 47.64
C ALA A 268 -27.33 14.91 49.05
N PRO A 269 -26.52 15.28 50.06
CA PRO A 269 -26.37 16.72 50.36
C PRO A 269 -24.97 17.16 50.84
N ALA A 270 -24.86 18.47 51.05
CA ALA A 270 -23.69 19.29 51.37
C ALA A 270 -23.31 19.36 52.86
N ASP A 271 -22.04 19.67 53.16
CA ASP A 271 -21.52 20.66 54.14
C ASP A 271 -19.98 20.55 54.18
N GLN A 272 -19.22 21.52 53.63
CA GLN A 272 -18.65 22.74 54.25
C GLN A 272 -17.26 22.58 54.93
N PRO A 273 -16.45 23.65 54.97
CA PRO A 273 -14.98 23.60 54.85
C PRO A 273 -14.26 23.80 56.21
N THR A 274 -12.99 23.43 56.28
CA THR A 274 -12.09 23.87 57.35
C THR A 274 -10.85 24.53 56.76
N GLU A 275 -10.76 25.84 57.00
CA GLU A 275 -9.51 26.60 57.02
C GLU A 275 -8.54 25.97 58.02
N GLU A 276 -7.26 25.88 57.68
CA GLU A 276 -6.22 26.19 58.65
C GLU A 276 -4.98 26.76 57.94
N LYS A 277 -4.76 28.05 58.20
CA LYS A 277 -3.48 28.73 58.08
C LYS A 277 -2.42 27.94 58.84
N ARG A 278 -1.21 27.85 58.29
CA ARG A 278 0.03 27.96 59.09
C ARG A 278 1.19 28.40 58.21
N GLU A 279 1.82 29.44 58.73
CA GLU A 279 3.07 30.06 58.31
C GLU A 279 4.24 29.08 58.50
N GLU A 280 5.13 29.00 57.51
CA GLU A 280 6.60 29.16 57.61
C GLU A 280 7.21 29.22 56.20
#